data_AF-A0A141RE52-F1
#
_entry.id   AF-A0A141RE52-F1
#
_cell.length_a   1.000
_cell.length_b   1.000
_cell.length_c   1.000
_cell.angle_alpha   90.00
_cell.angle_beta   90.00
_cell.angle_gamma   90.00
#
_symmetry.space_group_name_H-M   'P 1'
#
loop_
_entity.id
_entity.type
_entity.pdbx_description
1 polymer ?
#
loop_
_entity_poly.entity_id
_entity_poly.type
_entity_poly.pdbx_seq_one_letter_code
_entity_poly.pdbx_strand_id
1 'polypeptide(L)'
;ALRRGCEQHGIRLDYRPLGQPHYGGIVERIIGTAMQMIHDELPGTTFSNPDQRGDYDSENKAALTLRELERWLTLAVGTYHGSVHNGLLQPPAARWAEAVARVGVPAVVTRATSFLVDFLPILRRTLTRTGFVIDHIHYYADGHCCK
;
A
#
# COMPACT_ATOMS: atom_id res chain seq x y z
N ALA A 1 -15.34 -5.30 -2.15
CA ALA A 1 -14.24 -5.65 -3.07
C ALA A 1 -13.20 -6.51 -2.34
N LEU A 2 -12.62 -6.03 -1.23
CA LEU A 2 -11.65 -6.79 -0.42
C LEU A 2 -12.05 -8.24 -0.10
N ARG A 3 -13.23 -8.47 0.49
CA ARG A 3 -13.72 -9.83 0.81
C ARG A 3 -13.72 -10.77 -0.40
N ARG A 4 -14.31 -10.32 -1.50
CA ARG A 4 -14.39 -11.07 -2.77
C ARG A 4 -13.00 -11.39 -3.32
N GLY A 5 -12.11 -10.39 -3.36
CA GLY A 5 -10.73 -10.59 -3.84
C GLY A 5 -10.00 -11.62 -2.98
N CYS A 6 -10.14 -11.53 -1.65
CA CYS A 6 -9.56 -12.51 -0.75
C CYS A 6 -10.11 -13.92 -0.95
N GLU A 7 -11.42 -14.09 -1.09
CA GLU A 7 -12.07 -15.37 -1.38
C GLU A 7 -11.56 -15.98 -2.70
N GLN A 8 -11.44 -15.18 -3.76
CA GLN A 8 -10.96 -15.61 -5.07
C GLN A 8 -9.52 -16.16 -5.05
N HIS A 9 -8.70 -15.63 -4.15
CA HIS A 9 -7.28 -15.98 -4.02
C HIS A 9 -6.98 -16.88 -2.81
N GLY A 10 -8.01 -17.43 -2.15
CA GLY A 10 -7.84 -18.30 -0.97
C GLY A 10 -7.20 -17.59 0.24
N ILE A 11 -7.28 -16.26 0.30
CA ILE A 11 -6.72 -15.45 1.37
C ILE A 11 -7.72 -15.44 2.53
N ARG A 12 -7.35 -16.04 3.66
CA ARG A 12 -8.15 -15.98 4.88
C ARG A 12 -8.07 -14.58 5.48
N LEU A 13 -9.22 -13.91 5.58
CA LEU A 13 -9.33 -12.64 6.29
C LEU A 13 -9.33 -12.88 7.79
N ASP A 14 -8.36 -12.28 8.48
CA ASP A 14 -8.27 -12.27 9.94
C ASP A 14 -8.40 -10.82 10.41
N TYR A 15 -9.46 -10.54 11.18
CA TYR A 15 -9.77 -9.19 11.64
C TYR A 15 -9.26 -9.00 13.06
N ARG A 16 -8.67 -7.83 13.33
CA ARG A 16 -8.24 -7.46 14.68
C ARG A 16 -9.42 -7.55 15.66
N PRO A 17 -9.33 -8.35 16.74
CA PRO A 17 -10.33 -8.34 17.79
C PRO A 17 -10.46 -6.96 18.43
N LEU A 18 -11.69 -6.58 18.78
CA LEU A 18 -11.98 -5.32 19.45
C LEU A 18 -11.17 -5.21 20.75
N GLY A 19 -10.54 -4.06 20.97
CA GLY A 19 -9.78 -3.77 22.21
C GLY A 19 -8.41 -4.43 22.32
N GLN A 20 -7.86 -5.04 21.27
CA GLN A 20 -6.56 -5.72 21.32
C GLN A 20 -5.47 -4.98 20.53
N PRO A 21 -4.78 -3.99 21.14
CA PRO A 21 -3.74 -3.18 20.47
C PRO A 21 -2.53 -3.95 19.97
N HIS A 22 -2.17 -5.04 20.63
CA HIS A 22 -0.99 -5.83 20.24
C HIS A 22 -1.07 -6.44 18.82
N TYR A 23 -2.28 -6.65 18.28
CA TYR A 23 -2.45 -7.14 16.89
C TYR A 23 -1.98 -6.12 15.83
N GLY A 24 -1.90 -4.83 16.17
CA GLY A 24 -1.46 -3.76 15.27
C GLY A 24 0.04 -3.43 15.36
N GLY A 25 0.73 -3.88 16.41
CA GLY A 25 2.04 -3.33 16.78
C GLY A 25 3.15 -3.48 15.74
N ILE A 26 3.08 -4.50 14.87
CA ILE A 26 4.05 -4.67 13.78
C ILE A 26 3.83 -3.62 12.69
N VAL A 27 2.57 -3.43 12.27
CA VAL A 27 2.20 -2.43 11.25
C VAL A 27 2.45 -1.02 11.78
N GLU A 28 2.03 -0.76 13.02
CA GLU A 28 2.25 0.53 13.69
C GLU A 28 3.75 0.86 13.81
N ARG A 29 4.60 -0.13 14.11
CA ARG A 29 6.06 0.06 14.15
C ARG A 29 6.62 0.46 12.79
N ILE A 30 6.23 -0.23 11.71
CA ILE A 30 6.72 0.09 10.36
C ILE A 30 6.28 1.50 9.96
N ILE A 31 5.03 1.85 10.23
CA ILE A 31 4.49 3.19 9.96
C ILE A 31 5.25 4.25 10.77
N GLY A 32 5.46 4.01 12.07
CA GLY A 32 6.21 4.91 12.93
C GLY A 32 7.64 5.15 12.43
N THR A 33 8.35 4.08 12.03
CA THR A 33 9.70 4.20 11.45
C THR A 33 9.68 4.97 10.14
N ALA A 34 8.71 4.72 9.26
CA ALA A 34 8.57 5.44 8.00
C ALA A 34 8.32 6.94 8.24
N MET A 35 7.44 7.28 9.18
CA MET A 35 7.17 8.67 9.55
C MET A 35 8.39 9.35 10.15
N GLN A 36 9.16 8.66 11.00
CA GLN A 36 10.40 9.18 11.55
C GLN A 36 11.42 9.50 10.44
N MET A 37 11.62 8.58 9.49
CA MET A 37 12.50 8.82 8.33
C MET A 37 12.01 10.00 7.48
N ILE A 38 10.69 10.13 7.27
CA ILE A 38 10.12 11.29 6.55
C ILE A 38 10.42 12.59 7.31
N HIS A 39 10.23 12.60 8.63
CA HIS A 39 10.44 13.80 9.43
C HIS A 39 11.92 14.20 9.52
N ASP A 40 12.83 13.23 9.53
CA ASP A 40 14.26 13.46 9.68
C ASP A 40 14.94 13.80 8.34
N GLU A 41 14.48 13.22 7.22
CA GLU A 41 15.17 13.29 5.94
C GLU A 41 14.52 14.21 4.91
N LEU A 42 13.20 14.47 5.00
CA LEU A 42 12.46 15.17 3.94
C LEU A 42 12.06 16.61 4.32
N PRO A 43 12.25 17.59 3.41
CA PRO A 43 11.73 18.94 3.59
C PRO A 43 10.22 19.01 3.36
N GLY A 44 9.56 20.00 3.96
CA GLY A 44 8.11 20.22 3.82
C GLY A 44 7.25 19.28 4.66
N THR A 45 7.84 18.56 5.61
CA THR A 45 7.09 17.71 6.52
C THR A 45 6.23 18.54 7.49
N THR A 46 5.08 18.01 7.90
CA THR A 46 4.16 18.66 8.86
C THR A 46 4.49 18.37 10.32
N PHE A 47 5.49 17.51 10.57
CA PHE A 47 5.84 16.95 11.89
C PHE A 47 4.66 16.24 12.58
N SER A 48 4.94 15.57 13.70
CA SER A 48 3.94 14.78 14.43
C SER A 48 3.15 15.58 15.47
N ASN A 49 3.58 16.81 15.80
CA ASN A 49 2.92 17.70 16.77
C ASN A 49 2.94 19.16 16.26
N PRO A 50 1.82 19.90 16.33
CA PRO A 50 1.79 21.36 16.12
C PRO A 50 2.91 22.15 16.82
N ASP A 51 3.29 21.77 18.05
CA ASP A 51 4.39 22.43 18.78
C ASP A 51 5.77 22.17 18.14
N GLN A 52 5.96 20.98 17.56
CA GLN A 52 7.18 20.63 16.83
C GLN A 52 7.24 21.33 15.47
N ARG A 53 6.07 21.56 14.86
CA ARG A 53 5.97 22.36 13.64
C ARG A 53 6.30 23.82 13.94
N GLY A 54 5.77 24.41 15.01
CA GLY A 54 5.99 25.82 15.34
C GLY A 54 5.72 26.72 14.13
N ASP A 55 6.68 27.58 13.82
CA ASP A 55 6.66 28.49 12.65
C ASP A 55 7.20 27.85 11.36
N TYR A 56 7.35 26.52 11.32
CA TYR A 56 7.81 25.81 10.13
C TYR A 56 6.74 25.84 9.04
N ASP A 57 7.02 26.60 7.98
CA ASP A 57 6.20 26.66 6.79
C ASP A 57 6.38 25.41 5.92
N SER A 58 5.56 24.38 6.19
CA SER A 58 5.59 23.11 5.44
C SER A 58 5.20 23.29 3.97
N GLU A 59 4.25 24.19 3.67
CA GLU A 59 3.72 24.36 2.31
C GLU A 59 4.78 24.95 1.38
N ASN A 60 5.49 26.00 1.81
CA ASN A 60 6.56 26.60 1.00
C ASN A 60 7.85 25.76 0.99
N LYS A 61 8.01 24.81 1.92
CA LYS A 61 9.17 23.91 1.97
C LYS A 61 8.93 22.55 1.31
N ALA A 62 7.73 22.31 0.78
CA ALA A 62 7.42 21.11 0.01
C ALA A 62 8.25 21.09 -1.29
N ALA A 63 9.30 20.29 -1.33
CA ALA A 63 10.27 20.29 -2.43
C ALA A 63 10.22 19.03 -3.32
N LEU A 64 9.46 18.00 -2.92
CA LEU A 64 9.36 16.74 -3.65
C LEU A 64 8.05 16.66 -4.45
N THR A 65 8.16 16.22 -5.70
CA THR A 65 7.03 15.72 -6.46
C THR A 65 6.56 14.36 -5.91
N LEU A 66 5.33 13.96 -6.22
CA LEU A 66 4.80 12.65 -5.82
C LEU A 66 5.72 11.50 -6.28
N ARG A 67 6.24 11.57 -7.51
CA ARG A 67 7.16 10.55 -8.06
C ARG A 67 8.48 10.47 -7.29
N GLU A 68 9.01 11.61 -6.84
CA GLU A 68 10.23 11.64 -6.02
C GLU A 68 9.97 11.06 -4.64
N LEU A 69 8.83 11.38 -4.03
CA LEU A 69 8.41 10.78 -2.77
C LEU A 69 8.23 9.26 -2.89
N GLU A 70 7.60 8.76 -3.95
CA GLU A 70 7.46 7.31 -4.22
C GLU A 70 8.82 6.62 -4.34
N ARG A 71 9.78 7.26 -5.03
CA ARG A 71 11.14 6.74 -5.17
C ARG A 71 11.88 6.73 -3.84
N TRP A 72 11.79 7.81 -3.06
CA TRP A 72 12.38 7.88 -1.73
C TRP A 72 11.77 6.80 -0.82
N LEU A 73 10.44 6.65 -0.81
CA LEU A 73 9.75 5.65 0.00
C LEU A 73 10.20 4.23 -0.36
N THR A 74 10.39 3.94 -1.64
CA THR A 74 10.91 2.64 -2.10
C THR A 74 12.31 2.36 -1.53
N LEU A 75 13.18 3.36 -1.52
CA LEU A 75 14.53 3.24 -0.93
C LEU A 75 14.46 3.09 0.59
N ALA A 76 13.61 3.87 1.26
CA ALA A 76 13.40 3.81 2.70
C ALA A 76 12.91 2.41 3.15
N VAL A 77 11.96 1.82 2.41
CA VAL A 77 11.49 0.44 2.65
C VAL A 77 12.63 -0.57 2.45
N GLY A 78 13.45 -0.39 1.41
CA GLY A 78 14.63 -1.22 1.17
C GLY A 78 15.63 -1.17 2.35
N THR A 79 15.98 0.04 2.79
CA THR A 79 16.87 0.27 3.93
C THR A 79 16.30 -0.34 5.21
N TYR A 80 15.00 -0.17 5.48
CA TYR A 80 14.35 -0.77 6.65
C TYR A 80 14.44 -2.30 6.67
N HIS A 81 14.23 -2.97 5.54
CA HIS A 81 14.30 -4.43 5.47
C HIS A 81 15.74 -4.97 5.41
N GLY A 82 16.71 -4.11 5.06
CA GLY A 82 18.14 -4.43 5.03
C GLY A 82 18.90 -4.15 6.33
N SER A 83 18.34 -3.34 7.25
CA SER A 83 18.98 -2.99 8.51
C SER A 83 18.69 -4.01 9.63
N VAL A 84 19.62 -4.13 10.59
CA VAL A 84 19.46 -5.04 11.74
C VAL A 84 18.42 -4.47 12.70
N HIS A 85 17.41 -5.28 13.05
CA HIS A 85 16.37 -4.87 14.01
C HIS A 85 16.63 -5.50 15.38
N ASN A 86 16.56 -4.71 16.45
CA ASN A 86 16.81 -5.17 17.82
C ASN A 86 15.93 -6.36 18.23
N GLY A 87 14.68 -6.42 17.76
CA GLY A 87 13.78 -7.55 18.06
C GLY A 87 14.08 -8.83 17.29
N LEU A 88 14.84 -8.76 16.19
CA LEU A 88 15.16 -9.92 15.34
C LEU A 88 16.64 -10.32 15.41
N LEU A 89 17.51 -9.40 15.87
CA LEU A 89 18.97 -9.48 15.87
C LEU A 89 19.61 -9.74 14.49
N GLN A 90 18.83 -9.50 13.43
CA GLN A 90 19.27 -9.58 12.04
C GLN A 90 18.26 -8.83 11.15
N PRO A 91 18.57 -8.57 9.87
CA PRO A 91 17.66 -7.89 8.96
C PRO A 91 16.38 -8.68 8.69
N PRO A 92 15.21 -8.02 8.56
CA PRO A 92 13.97 -8.68 8.15
C PRO A 92 14.12 -9.47 6.84
N ALA A 93 14.87 -8.94 5.87
CA ALA A 93 15.13 -9.64 4.60
C ALA A 93 15.91 -10.95 4.79
N ALA A 94 16.85 -11.00 5.74
CA ALA A 94 17.60 -12.20 6.06
C ALA A 94 16.69 -13.25 6.74
N ARG A 95 15.88 -12.83 7.72
CA ARG A 95 14.85 -13.69 8.35
C ARG A 95 13.88 -14.27 7.33
N TRP A 96 13.46 -13.46 6.37
CA TRP A 96 12.60 -13.90 5.28
C TRP A 96 13.28 -14.96 4.41
N ALA A 97 14.53 -14.73 3.99
CA ALA A 97 15.29 -15.69 3.20
C ALA A 97 15.49 -17.03 3.94
N GLU A 98 15.81 -17.00 5.24
CA GLU A 98 15.89 -18.20 6.10
C GLU A 98 14.58 -18.98 6.13
N ALA A 99 13.44 -18.27 6.23
CA ALA A 99 12.13 -18.89 6.22
C ALA A 99 11.84 -19.52 4.86
N VAL A 100 12.02 -18.80 3.76
CA VAL A 100 11.82 -19.30 2.40
C VAL A 100 12.69 -20.52 2.11
N ALA A 101 13.94 -20.53 2.55
CA ALA A 101 14.82 -21.70 2.40
C ALA A 101 14.29 -22.93 3.15
N ARG A 102 13.58 -22.73 4.27
CA ARG A 102 13.06 -23.81 5.11
C ARG A 102 11.68 -24.33 4.68
N VAL A 103 10.76 -23.43 4.33
CA VAL A 103 9.36 -23.76 4.00
C VAL A 103 9.03 -23.70 2.51
N GLY A 104 9.95 -23.21 1.69
CA GLY A 104 9.75 -22.99 0.26
C GLY A 104 9.26 -21.58 -0.05
N VAL A 105 9.31 -21.23 -1.34
CA VAL A 105 8.84 -19.93 -1.83
C VAL A 105 7.31 -19.90 -1.75
N PRO A 106 6.70 -18.88 -1.12
CA PRO A 106 5.25 -18.75 -1.06
C PRO A 106 4.68 -18.53 -2.47
N ALA A 107 3.40 -18.87 -2.66
CA ALA A 107 2.72 -18.63 -3.92
C ALA A 107 2.78 -17.14 -4.29
N VAL A 108 3.25 -16.85 -5.50
CA VAL A 108 3.33 -15.49 -6.04
C VAL A 108 2.23 -15.30 -7.08
N VAL A 109 1.63 -14.12 -7.08
CA VAL A 109 0.65 -13.72 -8.10
C VAL A 109 1.33 -13.70 -9.47
N THR A 110 0.88 -14.57 -10.37
CA THR A 110 1.44 -14.69 -11.73
C THR A 110 0.80 -13.74 -12.74
N ARG A 111 -0.42 -13.28 -12.48
CA ARG A 111 -1.18 -12.34 -13.34
C ARG A 111 -1.59 -11.10 -12.57
N ALA A 112 -0.68 -10.14 -12.47
CA ALA A 112 -0.86 -8.91 -11.70
C ALA A 112 -2.15 -8.15 -12.05
N THR A 113 -2.46 -8.00 -13.34
CA THR A 113 -3.68 -7.29 -13.78
C THR A 113 -4.96 -7.98 -13.33
N SER A 114 -5.04 -9.30 -13.47
CA SER A 114 -6.21 -10.07 -13.02
C SER A 114 -6.39 -9.96 -11.52
N PHE A 115 -5.30 -10.12 -10.78
CA PHE A 115 -5.29 -9.95 -9.33
C PHE A 115 -5.80 -8.56 -8.95
N LEU A 116 -5.28 -7.48 -9.54
CA LEU A 116 -5.74 -6.13 -9.27
C LEU A 116 -7.25 -5.98 -9.51
N VAL A 117 -7.75 -6.45 -10.66
CA VAL A 117 -9.18 -6.39 -11.01
C VAL A 117 -10.06 -7.07 -9.98
N ASP A 118 -9.63 -8.20 -9.41
CA ASP A 118 -10.38 -8.93 -8.39
C ASP A 118 -10.59 -8.10 -7.11
N PHE A 119 -9.71 -7.13 -6.83
CA PHE A 119 -9.80 -6.21 -5.69
C PHE A 119 -10.43 -4.86 -6.00
N LEU A 120 -10.74 -4.53 -7.27
CA LEU A 120 -11.39 -3.28 -7.62
C LEU A 120 -12.91 -3.27 -7.31
N PRO A 121 -13.51 -2.10 -7.02
CA PRO A 121 -14.95 -1.97 -6.88
C PRO A 121 -15.67 -2.43 -8.16
N ILE A 122 -16.80 -3.12 -7.99
CA ILE A 122 -17.68 -3.45 -9.12
C ILE A 122 -18.85 -2.48 -9.09
N LEU A 123 -18.96 -1.70 -10.16
CA LEU A 123 -20.11 -0.86 -10.44
C LEU A 123 -20.92 -1.51 -11.57
N ARG A 124 -22.20 -1.79 -11.30
CA ARG A 124 -23.11 -2.28 -12.35
C ARG A 124 -23.78 -1.08 -13.02
N ARG A 125 -23.79 -1.08 -14.34
CA ARG A 125 -24.43 -0.08 -15.19
C ARG A 125 -25.20 -0.77 -16.31
N THR A 126 -26.33 -0.18 -16.69
CA THR A 126 -27.08 -0.63 -17.86
C THR A 126 -26.37 -0.12 -19.11
N LEU A 127 -26.01 -1.03 -20.02
CA LEU A 127 -25.45 -0.67 -21.31
C LEU A 127 -26.54 -0.10 -22.20
N THR A 128 -26.37 1.14 -22.67
CA THR A 128 -27.29 1.77 -23.63
C THR A 128 -26.61 1.90 -24.99
N ARG A 129 -27.38 2.26 -26.04
CA ARG A 129 -26.84 2.51 -27.38
C ARG A 129 -25.74 3.58 -27.40
N THR A 130 -25.74 4.51 -26.44
CA THR A 130 -24.73 5.57 -26.32
C THR A 130 -23.71 5.26 -25.22
N GLY A 131 -23.62 4.01 -24.77
CA GLY A 131 -22.70 3.59 -23.70
C GLY A 131 -23.27 3.83 -22.31
N PHE A 132 -22.41 4.22 -21.36
CA PHE A 132 -22.77 4.56 -19.98
C PHE A 132 -21.83 5.62 -19.39
N VAL A 133 -22.20 6.23 -18.26
CA VAL A 133 -21.40 7.26 -17.58
C VAL A 133 -21.02 6.80 -16.18
N ILE A 134 -19.76 7.02 -15.80
CA ILE A 134 -19.25 6.88 -14.43
C ILE A 134 -18.46 8.14 -14.11
N ASP A 135 -18.77 8.82 -13.01
CA ASP A 135 -18.06 10.01 -12.53
C ASP A 135 -17.81 11.07 -13.62
N HIS A 136 -18.84 11.35 -14.42
CA HIS A 136 -18.82 12.28 -15.56
C HIS A 136 -17.92 11.87 -16.73
N ILE A 137 -17.34 10.67 -16.70
CA ILE A 137 -16.59 10.07 -17.80
C ILE A 137 -17.55 9.19 -18.61
N HIS A 138 -17.62 9.46 -19.92
CA HIS A 138 -18.44 8.70 -20.86
C HIS A 138 -17.66 7.49 -21.38
N TYR A 139 -18.22 6.30 -21.17
CA TYR A 139 -17.69 5.04 -21.67
C TYR A 139 -18.57 4.56 -22.81
N TYR A 140 -18.00 4.48 -24.00
CA TYR A 140 -18.66 4.00 -25.20
C TYR A 140 -17.69 3.14 -26.01
N ALA A 141 -18.21 2.14 -26.70
CA ALA A 141 -17.47 1.35 -27.67
C ALA A 141 -18.37 1.05 -28.86
N ASP A 142 -17.87 1.20 -30.08
CA ASP A 142 -18.55 0.79 -31.31
C ASP A 142 -18.57 -0.74 -31.38
N GLY A 143 -19.53 -1.36 -30.70
CA GLY A 143 -19.77 -2.79 -30.76
C GLY A 143 -20.60 -3.13 -31.98
N HIS A 144 -19.97 -3.72 -33.01
CA HIS A 144 -20.69 -4.59 -33.94
C HIS A 144 -21.47 -5.62 -33.11
N CYS A 145 -22.79 -5.52 -33.17
CA CYS A 145 -23.74 -6.41 -32.53
C CYS A 145 -23.33 -7.87 -32.79
N CYS A 146 -23.14 -8.65 -31.71
CA CYS A 146 -23.12 -10.10 -31.80
C CYS A 146 -24.42 -10.54 -32.50
N LYS A 147 -24.28 -11.20 -33.65
CA LYS A 147 -25.34 -12.04 -34.21
C LYS A 147 -25.48 -13.31 -33.38
#